data_AF-A0AB40AZP4-F1
#
_entry.id   AF-A0AB40AZP4-F1
#
_cell.length_a   1.000
_cell.length_b   1.000
_cell.length_c   1.000
_cell.angle_alpha   90.00
_cell.angle_beta   90.00
_cell.angle_gamma   90.00
#
_symmetry.space_group_name_H-M   'P 1'
#
loop_
_entity.id
_entity.type
_entity.pdbx_description
1 polymer ?
#
loop_
_entity_poly.entity_id
_entity_poly.type
_entity_poly.pdbx_seq_one_letter_code
_entity_poly.pdbx_strand_id
1 'polypeptide(L)'
;MTIGAGISVSDGNLNVLGTKILSDVHENIVLSSACGDALINGAFIGVSTDRSGCHNVFPVGKLQGLRFMCTFRFKLWWMTQRMGSYGKDIPYETQFLIVEGRDGSHFEDEHEVGQSSLYVVFLPIVEGAFRAVLQGNENDELEICLESGCPAVQGFEGTHLVFMAAGNDPFDVITNAVKMVERHLQTFSHREKKKMPDMLNWFGWCTWDAFYTQVTAEGVCQGLESFEKGGIPTKFVIIDDGWQSVGMDASGVGFEADNSANFANRLTNIKENHKFQKNGKEGHREEDPALGLAHIVSEIKEKHELKYVYVWHAITGYWGGVRPGVTGMEHYESKMAYPVSSPGVKSNEDCEAFNSIASNGLGLVNPEKVFNFYDELHSYLASTGVDGVKVDVQNILETLGAGHGGRVQLARKYHQALEASIARNFPDNGIISCMSHNTDNLYSSKRTAVVRASDDFWPKDPASHTIHIASVAYNTVFLGEFMQPDWDMFHSLHPMAEYHGAARAVGGCAIYVSDKPGNHDFDLLKKLVLPDGSILRAKLPGRPTRDCLFADPARDGESLLKIWNLNDHCGVIGVFNCQGAGWCRVGKKNLIHDEQPGTITGIIRSKDVDYLSRVADDDWKGNTILYSHEN
;
A
#
# COMPACT_ATOMS: atom_id res chain seq x y z
N MET A 1 -27.05 -5.32 -24.71
CA MET A 1 -27.68 -5.23 -23.37
C MET A 1 -27.40 -3.84 -22.82
N THR A 2 -28.43 -3.01 -22.63
CA THR A 2 -28.28 -1.66 -22.06
C THR A 2 -28.56 -1.74 -20.58
N ILE A 3 -27.60 -1.29 -19.78
CA ILE A 3 -27.79 -1.10 -18.35
C ILE A 3 -28.00 0.39 -18.14
N GLY A 4 -28.93 0.75 -17.24
CA GLY A 4 -29.16 2.15 -16.90
C GLY A 4 -27.83 2.86 -16.63
N ALA A 5 -27.76 4.16 -16.96
CA ALA A 5 -26.58 5.00 -16.79
C ALA A 5 -25.54 4.99 -17.95
N GLY A 6 -25.97 4.64 -19.18
CA GLY A 6 -25.18 4.90 -20.39
C GLY A 6 -24.00 3.93 -20.63
N ILE A 7 -24.00 2.78 -19.96
CA ILE A 7 -23.06 1.68 -20.17
C ILE A 7 -23.80 0.53 -20.89
N SER A 8 -23.22 0.02 -21.98
CA SER A 8 -23.85 -1.06 -22.74
C SER A 8 -22.85 -1.88 -23.53
N VAL A 9 -23.14 -3.18 -23.69
CA VAL A 9 -22.54 -4.00 -24.74
C VAL A 9 -23.50 -4.08 -25.92
N SER A 10 -23.07 -3.60 -27.09
CA SER A 10 -23.82 -3.64 -28.35
C SER A 10 -22.88 -3.78 -29.54
N ASP A 11 -23.27 -4.58 -30.53
CA ASP A 11 -22.49 -4.82 -31.75
C ASP A 11 -21.04 -5.27 -31.47
N GLY A 12 -20.84 -6.09 -30.43
CA GLY A 12 -19.51 -6.54 -30.00
C GLY A 12 -18.65 -5.47 -29.33
N ASN A 13 -19.21 -4.32 -28.94
CA ASN A 13 -18.45 -3.22 -28.32
C ASN A 13 -18.99 -2.91 -26.92
N LEU A 14 -18.09 -2.66 -25.98
CA LEU A 14 -18.41 -2.05 -24.69
C LEU A 14 -18.38 -0.53 -24.85
N ASN A 15 -19.56 0.08 -24.85
CA ASN A 15 -19.75 1.51 -24.97
C ASN A 15 -20.09 2.13 -23.61
N VAL A 16 -19.44 3.23 -23.29
CA VAL A 16 -19.62 4.01 -22.07
C VAL A 16 -19.87 5.46 -22.45
N LEU A 17 -21.07 5.96 -22.19
CA LEU A 17 -21.51 7.33 -22.51
C LEU A 17 -21.25 7.71 -23.99
N GLY A 18 -21.50 6.76 -24.89
CA GLY A 18 -21.30 6.92 -26.34
C GLY A 18 -19.86 6.71 -26.82
N THR A 19 -18.91 6.50 -25.91
CA THR A 19 -17.51 6.21 -26.23
C THR A 19 -17.26 4.71 -26.20
N LYS A 20 -16.67 4.18 -27.27
CA LYS A 20 -16.22 2.78 -27.32
C LYS A 20 -14.97 2.61 -26.46
N ILE A 21 -15.05 1.77 -25.43
CA ILE A 21 -13.92 1.48 -24.53
C ILE A 21 -13.26 0.14 -24.88
N LEU A 22 -14.06 -0.90 -25.15
CA LEU A 22 -13.57 -2.18 -25.64
C LEU A 22 -14.28 -2.57 -26.94
N SER A 23 -13.55 -3.16 -27.88
CA SER A 23 -14.10 -3.82 -29.07
C SER A 23 -13.99 -5.33 -28.95
N ASP A 24 -14.62 -6.07 -29.85
CA ASP A 24 -14.60 -7.54 -29.89
C ASP A 24 -14.93 -8.18 -28.51
N VAL A 25 -15.95 -7.62 -27.84
CA VAL A 25 -16.39 -8.09 -26.53
C VAL A 25 -17.00 -9.49 -26.65
N HIS A 26 -16.52 -10.42 -25.83
CA HIS A 26 -16.95 -11.82 -25.88
C HIS A 26 -18.42 -11.98 -25.44
N GLU A 27 -19.12 -12.93 -26.07
CA GLU A 27 -20.57 -13.15 -25.86
C GLU A 27 -20.94 -13.59 -24.44
N ASN A 28 -19.98 -14.20 -23.73
CA ASN A 28 -20.17 -14.64 -22.36
C ASN A 28 -20.01 -13.51 -21.33
N ILE A 29 -19.66 -12.29 -21.74
CA ILE A 29 -19.57 -11.14 -20.85
C ILE A 29 -20.97 -10.62 -20.55
N VAL A 30 -21.28 -10.52 -19.27
CA VAL A 30 -22.57 -10.06 -18.77
C VAL A 30 -22.36 -8.75 -18.03
N LEU A 31 -23.28 -7.81 -18.22
CA LEU A 31 -23.33 -6.62 -17.40
C LEU A 31 -24.46 -6.77 -16.37
N SER A 32 -24.26 -6.23 -15.16
CA SER A 32 -25.35 -6.05 -14.19
C SER A 32 -25.39 -4.61 -13.67
N SER A 33 -26.59 -4.12 -13.32
CA SER A 33 -26.78 -2.75 -12.86
C SER A 33 -26.32 -2.59 -11.41
N ALA A 34 -25.62 -1.50 -11.13
CA ALA A 34 -25.38 -1.09 -9.75
C ALA A 34 -26.66 -0.45 -9.19
N CYS A 35 -27.40 -1.17 -8.34
CA CYS A 35 -28.57 -0.59 -7.66
C CYS A 35 -28.12 0.47 -6.64
N GLY A 36 -28.50 1.73 -6.85
CA GLY A 36 -28.26 2.84 -5.91
C GLY A 36 -28.36 4.21 -6.60
N ASP A 37 -28.62 5.26 -5.83
CA ASP A 37 -28.96 6.63 -6.26
C ASP A 37 -28.24 7.20 -7.50
N ALA A 38 -28.92 8.13 -8.17
CA ALA A 38 -28.65 8.80 -9.46
C ALA A 38 -27.29 9.52 -9.64
N LEU A 39 -26.29 9.28 -8.78
CA LEU A 39 -25.04 10.05 -8.73
C LEU A 39 -23.91 9.48 -9.59
N ILE A 40 -23.97 8.23 -10.07
CA ILE A 40 -22.87 7.61 -10.85
C ILE A 40 -23.39 6.75 -11.99
N ASN A 41 -22.77 6.90 -13.16
CA ASN A 41 -22.90 5.97 -14.28
C ASN A 41 -22.00 4.74 -14.04
N GLY A 42 -22.55 3.69 -13.42
CA GLY A 42 -21.77 2.48 -13.08
C GLY A 42 -22.51 1.16 -13.32
N ALA A 43 -21.74 0.11 -13.59
CA ALA A 43 -22.22 -1.24 -13.85
C ALA A 43 -21.17 -2.27 -13.41
N PHE A 44 -21.58 -3.49 -13.12
CA PHE A 44 -20.65 -4.60 -12.93
C PHE A 44 -20.48 -5.39 -14.22
N ILE A 45 -19.27 -5.88 -14.41
CA ILE A 45 -18.90 -6.85 -15.44
C ILE A 45 -18.78 -8.21 -14.76
N GLY A 46 -19.48 -9.18 -15.31
CA GLY A 46 -19.44 -10.59 -14.94
C GLY A 46 -19.26 -11.49 -16.16
N VAL A 47 -19.24 -12.79 -15.92
CA VAL A 47 -19.06 -13.85 -16.92
C VAL A 47 -20.11 -14.94 -16.75
N SER A 48 -20.79 -15.29 -17.83
CA SER A 48 -21.67 -16.46 -17.90
C SER A 48 -20.85 -17.67 -18.35
N THR A 49 -20.65 -18.65 -17.47
CA THR A 49 -19.83 -19.82 -17.80
C THR A 49 -20.21 -21.05 -17.00
N ASP A 50 -20.08 -22.22 -17.61
CA ASP A 50 -20.17 -23.52 -16.93
C ASP A 50 -18.79 -23.99 -16.39
N ARG A 51 -17.74 -23.20 -16.61
CA ARG A 51 -16.38 -23.51 -16.13
C ARG A 51 -16.33 -23.43 -14.61
N SER A 52 -15.77 -24.46 -13.98
CA SER A 52 -15.42 -24.49 -12.56
C SER A 52 -13.90 -24.62 -12.40
N GLY A 53 -13.35 -23.98 -11.37
CA GLY A 53 -11.93 -24.10 -11.05
C GLY A 53 -11.52 -23.10 -9.99
N CYS A 54 -10.41 -23.37 -9.29
CA CYS A 54 -9.85 -22.43 -8.32
C CYS A 54 -9.10 -21.26 -8.97
N HIS A 55 -8.85 -21.33 -10.28
CA HIS A 55 -8.23 -20.32 -11.12
C HIS A 55 -8.86 -20.37 -12.51
N ASN A 56 -9.40 -19.25 -12.98
CA ASN A 56 -9.98 -19.11 -14.32
C ASN A 56 -9.61 -17.76 -14.93
N VAL A 57 -9.39 -17.74 -16.25
CA VAL A 57 -9.11 -16.53 -17.02
C VAL A 57 -10.18 -16.37 -18.09
N PHE A 58 -10.76 -15.17 -18.17
CA PHE A 58 -11.83 -14.82 -19.10
C PHE A 58 -11.44 -13.57 -19.91
N PRO A 59 -11.22 -13.70 -21.23
CA PRO A 59 -11.13 -12.56 -22.11
C PRO A 59 -12.42 -11.75 -22.11
N VAL A 60 -12.32 -10.44 -21.98
CA VAL A 60 -13.46 -9.51 -21.97
C VAL A 60 -13.65 -8.91 -23.35
N GLY A 61 -12.62 -8.26 -23.87
CA GLY A 61 -12.61 -7.58 -25.17
C GLY A 61 -11.32 -6.79 -25.34
N LYS A 62 -11.08 -6.26 -26.54
CA LYS A 62 -9.86 -5.56 -26.90
C LYS A 62 -9.87 -4.10 -26.44
N LEU A 63 -8.81 -3.70 -25.74
CA LEU A 63 -8.50 -2.30 -25.44
C LEU A 63 -7.43 -1.83 -26.42
N GLN A 64 -7.74 -0.85 -27.28
CA GLN A 64 -6.82 -0.41 -28.33
C GLN A 64 -6.90 1.11 -28.54
N GLY A 65 -5.74 1.77 -28.50
CA GLY A 65 -5.60 3.19 -28.81
C GLY A 65 -6.16 4.15 -27.75
N LEU A 66 -6.55 3.67 -26.58
CA LEU A 66 -7.00 4.49 -25.46
C LEU A 66 -5.94 4.49 -24.35
N ARG A 67 -5.49 5.67 -23.92
CA ARG A 67 -4.52 5.78 -22.84
C ARG A 67 -5.11 5.24 -21.54
N PHE A 68 -4.30 4.52 -20.78
CA PHE A 68 -4.68 4.07 -19.45
C PHE A 68 -3.54 4.21 -18.46
N MET A 69 -3.92 4.25 -17.19
CA MET A 69 -3.04 4.04 -16.05
C MET A 69 -3.61 2.93 -15.19
N CYS A 70 -2.75 2.05 -14.70
CA CYS A 70 -3.14 0.99 -13.80
C CYS A 70 -2.15 0.84 -12.64
N THR A 71 -2.62 0.31 -11.53
CA THR A 71 -1.76 -0.17 -10.44
C THR A 71 -1.85 -1.69 -10.37
N PHE A 72 -0.69 -2.34 -10.41
CA PHE A 72 -0.57 -3.80 -10.45
C PHE A 72 0.46 -4.28 -9.44
N ARG A 73 0.33 -5.52 -8.99
CA ARG A 73 1.31 -6.12 -8.10
C ARG A 73 2.53 -6.58 -8.88
N PHE A 74 3.64 -5.85 -8.74
CA PHE A 74 4.92 -6.22 -9.36
C PHE A 74 5.71 -7.24 -8.53
N LYS A 75 5.29 -7.48 -7.29
CA LYS A 75 5.73 -8.61 -6.44
C LYS A 75 4.62 -8.97 -5.45
N LEU A 76 4.81 -10.01 -4.63
CA LEU A 76 3.78 -10.48 -3.69
C LEU A 76 3.25 -9.37 -2.76
N TRP A 77 4.14 -8.50 -2.26
CA TRP A 77 3.83 -7.50 -1.22
C TRP A 77 3.31 -6.17 -1.75
N TRP A 78 3.79 -5.75 -2.93
CA TRP A 78 3.77 -4.35 -3.36
C TRP A 78 3.16 -4.16 -4.75
N MET A 79 2.60 -2.97 -4.94
CA MET A 79 2.11 -2.48 -6.23
C MET A 79 3.03 -1.39 -6.77
N THR A 80 2.94 -1.20 -8.08
CA THR A 80 3.49 -0.05 -8.81
C THR A 80 2.53 0.27 -9.96
N GLN A 81 2.87 1.28 -10.74
CA GLN A 81 2.07 1.80 -11.84
C GLN A 81 2.55 1.34 -13.20
N ARG A 82 1.62 1.27 -14.15
CA ARG A 82 1.91 1.12 -15.57
C ARG A 82 0.95 1.95 -16.40
N MET A 83 1.51 2.60 -17.40
CA MET A 83 0.79 3.32 -18.44
C MET A 83 0.88 2.52 -19.74
N GLY A 84 -0.14 2.66 -20.57
CA GLY A 84 -0.19 1.98 -21.86
C GLY A 84 -1.35 2.47 -22.71
N SER A 85 -1.52 1.86 -23.87
CA SER A 85 -2.65 2.17 -24.77
C SER A 85 -3.28 0.95 -25.42
N TYR A 86 -2.78 -0.24 -25.10
CA TYR A 86 -3.25 -1.51 -25.64
C TYR A 86 -3.46 -2.52 -24.52
N GLY A 87 -4.40 -3.46 -24.68
CA GLY A 87 -4.68 -4.47 -23.67
C GLY A 87 -3.43 -5.27 -23.28
N LYS A 88 -2.53 -5.58 -24.23
CA LYS A 88 -1.26 -6.27 -23.98
C LYS A 88 -0.32 -5.55 -23.03
N ASP A 89 -0.49 -4.24 -22.84
CA ASP A 89 0.33 -3.42 -21.95
C ASP A 89 -0.08 -3.59 -20.48
N ILE A 90 -1.29 -4.11 -20.22
CA ILE A 90 -1.84 -4.35 -18.88
C ILE A 90 -1.09 -5.51 -18.22
N PRO A 91 -0.37 -5.27 -17.12
CA PRO A 91 0.39 -6.33 -16.45
C PRO A 91 -0.51 -7.35 -15.74
N TYR A 92 0.04 -8.55 -15.50
CA TYR A 92 -0.55 -9.52 -14.59
C TYR A 92 -0.73 -8.92 -13.19
N GLU A 93 -1.79 -9.33 -12.48
CA GLU A 93 -2.14 -8.85 -11.13
C GLU A 93 -2.47 -7.33 -11.09
N THR A 94 -3.11 -6.81 -12.14
CA THR A 94 -3.64 -5.45 -12.14
C THR A 94 -4.88 -5.37 -11.25
N GLN A 95 -4.85 -4.52 -10.23
CA GLN A 95 -5.92 -4.42 -9.22
C GLN A 95 -6.78 -3.17 -9.35
N PHE A 96 -6.34 -2.21 -10.17
CA PHE A 96 -7.06 -0.99 -10.48
C PHE A 96 -6.59 -0.48 -11.84
N LEU A 97 -7.54 -0.05 -12.68
CA LEU A 97 -7.30 0.46 -14.02
C LEU A 97 -8.22 1.65 -14.26
N ILE A 98 -7.67 2.73 -14.81
CA ILE A 98 -8.43 3.88 -15.30
C ILE A 98 -8.05 4.14 -16.77
N VAL A 99 -9.05 4.29 -17.61
CA VAL A 99 -8.92 4.53 -19.05
C VAL A 99 -9.42 5.95 -19.35
N GLU A 100 -8.66 6.69 -20.14
CA GLU A 100 -9.10 7.94 -20.73
C GLU A 100 -9.86 7.63 -22.02
N GLY A 101 -11.19 7.66 -21.94
CA GLY A 101 -12.07 7.34 -23.06
C GLY A 101 -12.21 8.48 -24.07
N ARG A 102 -12.20 9.73 -23.58
CA ARG A 102 -12.13 10.95 -24.40
C ARG A 102 -11.24 11.95 -23.71
N ASP A 103 -10.23 12.44 -24.43
CA ASP A 103 -9.40 13.54 -23.96
C ASP A 103 -10.13 14.87 -24.24
N GLY A 104 -10.42 15.62 -23.16
CA GLY A 104 -10.98 16.97 -23.26
C GLY A 104 -9.94 18.05 -23.54
N SER A 105 -8.68 17.66 -23.84
CA SER A 105 -7.55 18.58 -24.05
C SER A 105 -7.33 19.01 -25.51
N HIS A 106 -8.18 18.58 -26.46
CA HIS A 106 -8.15 19.12 -27.83
C HIS A 106 -8.54 20.60 -27.85
N PHE A 107 -7.53 21.46 -27.68
CA PHE A 107 -7.52 22.82 -28.18
C PHE A 107 -7.39 22.74 -29.70
N GLU A 108 -8.50 22.70 -30.45
CA GLU A 108 -8.61 23.18 -31.84
C GLU A 108 -10.03 22.97 -32.37
N ASP A 109 -10.86 23.99 -32.20
CA ASP A 109 -11.71 24.65 -33.21
C ASP A 109 -12.84 25.39 -32.48
N GLU A 110 -12.92 26.70 -32.66
CA GLU A 110 -13.94 27.61 -32.09
C GLU A 110 -15.38 27.30 -32.56
N HIS A 111 -15.62 26.10 -33.10
CA HIS A 111 -16.89 25.64 -33.64
C HIS A 111 -17.41 24.33 -33.03
N GLU A 112 -16.67 23.65 -32.12
CA GLU A 112 -17.20 22.54 -31.32
C GLU A 112 -17.36 22.92 -29.84
N VAL A 113 -18.56 23.36 -29.48
CA VAL A 113 -18.97 23.55 -28.09
C VAL A 113 -19.03 22.19 -27.38
N GLY A 114 -18.05 21.91 -26.53
CA GLY A 114 -18.27 21.23 -25.24
C GLY A 114 -18.37 19.70 -25.22
N GLN A 115 -17.32 18.96 -25.61
CA GLN A 115 -17.19 17.57 -25.16
C GLN A 115 -16.28 17.48 -23.93
N SER A 116 -16.86 17.15 -22.78
CA SER A 116 -16.14 16.96 -21.53
C SER A 116 -15.23 15.72 -21.58
N SER A 117 -14.05 15.77 -20.94
CA SER A 117 -13.21 14.59 -20.71
C SER A 117 -14.02 13.43 -20.16
N LEU A 118 -13.69 12.20 -20.56
CA LEU A 118 -14.34 10.98 -20.05
C LEU A 118 -13.29 10.03 -19.50
N TYR A 119 -13.42 9.70 -18.23
CA TYR A 119 -12.59 8.71 -17.55
C TYR A 119 -13.45 7.50 -17.15
N VAL A 120 -12.92 6.30 -17.37
CA VAL A 120 -13.59 5.03 -17.05
C VAL A 120 -12.71 4.22 -16.12
N VAL A 121 -13.19 3.97 -14.92
CA VAL A 121 -12.53 3.14 -13.90
C VAL A 121 -13.01 1.70 -14.05
N PHE A 122 -12.07 0.76 -14.03
CA PHE A 122 -12.30 -0.68 -13.85
C PHE A 122 -11.70 -1.11 -12.52
N LEU A 123 -12.56 -1.58 -11.63
CA LEU A 123 -12.20 -1.97 -10.28
C LEU A 123 -12.58 -3.44 -10.06
N PRO A 124 -11.62 -4.38 -10.21
CA PRO A 124 -11.81 -5.78 -9.84
C PRO A 124 -12.16 -5.92 -8.37
N ILE A 125 -13.11 -6.79 -8.06
CA ILE A 125 -13.62 -7.00 -6.70
C ILE A 125 -13.52 -8.46 -6.26
N VAL A 126 -13.96 -8.71 -5.02
CA VAL A 126 -14.12 -10.06 -4.46
C VAL A 126 -15.58 -10.49 -4.55
N GLU A 127 -15.84 -11.72 -4.95
CA GLU A 127 -17.17 -12.33 -4.96
C GLU A 127 -17.10 -13.71 -4.27
N GLY A 128 -17.79 -13.83 -3.14
CA GLY A 128 -17.69 -15.01 -2.29
C GLY A 128 -16.26 -15.28 -1.82
N ALA A 129 -15.70 -16.43 -2.25
CA ALA A 129 -14.35 -16.86 -1.92
C ALA A 129 -13.29 -16.47 -2.97
N PHE A 130 -13.71 -15.83 -4.06
CA PHE A 130 -12.86 -15.54 -5.22
C PHE A 130 -12.50 -14.07 -5.27
N ARG A 131 -11.29 -13.81 -5.76
CA ARG A 131 -10.75 -12.48 -6.04
C ARG A 131 -10.54 -12.34 -7.54
N ALA A 132 -11.08 -11.27 -8.12
CA ALA A 132 -10.77 -10.87 -9.49
C ALA A 132 -9.54 -9.94 -9.52
N VAL A 133 -8.72 -10.08 -10.56
CA VAL A 133 -7.71 -9.11 -11.00
C VAL A 133 -7.77 -9.00 -12.52
N LEU A 134 -7.20 -7.94 -13.09
CA LEU A 134 -7.07 -7.74 -14.53
C LEU A 134 -5.68 -8.15 -15.01
N GLN A 135 -5.61 -8.50 -16.28
CA GLN A 135 -4.37 -8.66 -17.03
C GLN A 135 -4.61 -8.43 -18.52
N GLY A 136 -3.54 -8.28 -19.28
CA GLY A 136 -3.54 -8.21 -20.73
C GLY A 136 -3.03 -9.49 -21.38
N ASN A 137 -3.39 -9.69 -22.66
CA ASN A 137 -2.80 -10.75 -23.48
C ASN A 137 -2.26 -10.22 -24.83
N GLU A 138 -1.58 -11.08 -25.60
CA GLU A 138 -0.94 -10.72 -26.87
C GLU A 138 -1.93 -10.27 -27.97
N ASN A 139 -3.23 -10.50 -27.80
CA ASN A 139 -4.29 -10.09 -28.73
C ASN A 139 -4.90 -8.72 -28.38
N ASP A 140 -4.26 -7.97 -27.48
CA ASP A 140 -4.76 -6.72 -26.89
C ASP A 140 -6.06 -6.87 -26.09
N GLU A 141 -6.39 -8.07 -25.63
CA GLU A 141 -7.58 -8.29 -24.82
C GLU A 141 -7.32 -7.95 -23.35
N LEU A 142 -8.28 -7.25 -22.74
CA LEU A 142 -8.43 -7.19 -21.30
C LEU A 142 -8.99 -8.52 -20.81
N GLU A 143 -8.36 -9.14 -19.83
CA GLU A 143 -8.80 -10.40 -19.23
C GLU A 143 -9.11 -10.23 -17.75
N ILE A 144 -10.15 -10.94 -17.27
CA ILE A 144 -10.44 -11.10 -15.86
C ILE A 144 -9.82 -12.43 -15.40
N CYS A 145 -8.89 -12.37 -14.46
CA CYS A 145 -8.34 -13.53 -13.78
C CYS A 145 -9.02 -13.68 -12.41
N LEU A 146 -9.65 -14.83 -12.18
CA LEU A 146 -10.47 -15.12 -11.02
C LEU A 146 -9.87 -16.27 -10.21
N GLU A 147 -9.60 -16.05 -8.92
CA GLU A 147 -8.87 -17.02 -8.08
C GLU A 147 -9.46 -17.18 -6.67
N SER A 148 -9.62 -18.42 -6.22
CA SER A 148 -10.01 -18.72 -4.83
C SER A 148 -8.81 -18.98 -3.90
N GLY A 149 -7.62 -19.24 -4.46
CA GLY A 149 -6.44 -19.63 -3.68
C GLY A 149 -6.60 -20.95 -2.90
N CYS A 150 -7.59 -21.79 -3.27
CA CYS A 150 -7.85 -23.07 -2.62
C CYS A 150 -8.33 -24.11 -3.66
N PRO A 151 -7.60 -25.22 -3.88
CA PRO A 151 -7.99 -26.25 -4.84
C PRO A 151 -9.37 -26.89 -4.59
N ALA A 152 -9.83 -26.88 -3.33
CA ALA A 152 -11.14 -27.40 -2.93
C ALA A 152 -12.30 -26.42 -3.19
N VAL A 153 -12.01 -25.15 -3.48
CA VAL A 153 -13.02 -24.10 -3.74
C VAL A 153 -13.00 -23.77 -5.22
N GLN A 154 -13.94 -24.34 -5.97
CA GLN A 154 -13.96 -24.32 -7.44
C GLN A 154 -15.19 -23.63 -8.05
N GLY A 155 -16.27 -23.43 -7.28
CA GLY A 155 -17.50 -22.81 -7.76
C GLY A 155 -17.59 -21.32 -7.39
N PHE A 156 -18.00 -20.50 -8.35
CA PHE A 156 -18.21 -19.04 -8.21
C PHE A 156 -19.51 -18.65 -8.93
N GLU A 157 -20.10 -17.50 -8.57
CA GLU A 157 -21.30 -16.99 -9.25
C GLU A 157 -20.92 -16.27 -10.56
N GLY A 158 -19.84 -15.50 -10.54
CA GLY A 158 -19.26 -14.85 -11.71
C GLY A 158 -19.97 -13.58 -12.13
N THR A 159 -20.86 -13.02 -11.31
CA THR A 159 -21.79 -11.98 -11.74
C THR A 159 -21.29 -10.56 -11.48
N HIS A 160 -20.49 -10.37 -10.44
CA HIS A 160 -19.95 -9.07 -10.02
C HIS A 160 -18.43 -9.18 -9.85
N LEU A 161 -17.70 -9.27 -10.97
CA LEU A 161 -16.25 -9.50 -10.94
C LEU A 161 -15.46 -8.19 -11.03
N VAL A 162 -15.92 -7.24 -11.83
CA VAL A 162 -15.30 -5.92 -12.00
C VAL A 162 -16.38 -4.86 -11.94
N PHE A 163 -16.23 -3.89 -11.04
CA PHE A 163 -17.08 -2.71 -11.04
C PHE A 163 -16.51 -1.67 -12.02
N MET A 164 -17.36 -1.16 -12.90
CA MET A 164 -17.01 -0.12 -13.86
C MET A 164 -17.79 1.17 -13.54
N ALA A 165 -17.11 2.32 -13.58
CA ALA A 165 -17.72 3.62 -13.40
C ALA A 165 -17.13 4.65 -14.35
N ALA A 166 -17.94 5.64 -14.73
CA ALA A 166 -17.53 6.69 -15.65
C ALA A 166 -17.85 8.10 -15.13
N GLY A 167 -16.98 9.05 -15.44
CA GLY A 167 -17.13 10.45 -15.06
C GLY A 167 -16.15 11.39 -15.74
N ASN A 168 -16.31 12.70 -15.51
CA ASN A 168 -15.51 13.74 -16.17
C ASN A 168 -14.31 14.20 -15.34
N ASP A 169 -14.29 13.84 -14.06
CA ASP A 169 -13.17 14.09 -13.15
C ASP A 169 -12.60 12.73 -12.70
N PRO A 170 -11.30 12.47 -12.88
CA PRO A 170 -10.72 11.16 -12.61
C PRO A 170 -10.67 10.86 -11.11
N PHE A 171 -10.48 11.85 -10.24
CA PHE A 171 -10.41 11.62 -8.80
C PHE A 171 -11.79 11.38 -8.22
N ASP A 172 -12.79 12.15 -8.65
CA ASP A 172 -14.17 11.96 -8.21
C ASP A 172 -14.72 10.60 -8.68
N VAL A 173 -14.47 10.17 -9.92
CA VAL A 173 -14.96 8.86 -10.41
C VAL A 173 -14.31 7.70 -9.64
N ILE A 174 -13.02 7.81 -9.27
CA ILE A 174 -12.33 6.81 -8.45
C ILE A 174 -12.95 6.72 -7.05
N THR A 175 -13.09 7.86 -6.35
CA THR A 175 -13.69 7.91 -5.01
C THR A 175 -15.12 7.37 -5.02
N ASN A 176 -15.90 7.78 -6.02
CA ASN A 176 -17.27 7.34 -6.18
C ASN A 176 -17.36 5.83 -6.49
N ALA A 177 -16.45 5.29 -7.29
CA ALA A 177 -16.38 3.86 -7.58
C ALA A 177 -16.09 3.04 -6.33
N VAL A 178 -15.09 3.43 -5.54
CA VAL A 178 -14.76 2.74 -4.28
C VAL A 178 -15.91 2.84 -3.28
N LYS A 179 -16.59 3.98 -3.17
CA LYS A 179 -17.79 4.13 -2.31
C LYS A 179 -18.96 3.27 -2.77
N MET A 180 -19.13 3.03 -4.07
CA MET A 180 -20.15 2.10 -4.57
C MET A 180 -19.79 0.64 -4.25
N VAL A 181 -18.53 0.26 -4.45
CA VAL A 181 -18.04 -1.08 -4.06
C VAL A 181 -18.11 -1.29 -2.55
N GLU A 182 -17.88 -0.26 -1.73
CA GLU A 182 -18.08 -0.29 -0.28
C GLU A 182 -19.53 -0.63 0.09
N ARG A 183 -20.51 0.02 -0.57
CA ARG A 183 -21.94 -0.25 -0.34
C ARG A 183 -22.34 -1.66 -0.78
N HIS A 184 -21.76 -2.14 -1.87
CA HIS A 184 -22.04 -3.47 -2.42
C HIS A 184 -21.44 -4.58 -1.54
N LEU A 185 -20.15 -4.50 -1.21
CA LEU A 185 -19.45 -5.55 -0.48
C LEU A 185 -19.70 -5.50 1.03
N GLN A 186 -19.83 -4.30 1.62
CA GLN A 186 -20.04 -4.08 3.06
C GLN A 186 -18.96 -4.68 3.99
N THR A 187 -17.83 -5.11 3.43
CA THR A 187 -16.74 -5.79 4.15
C THR A 187 -15.56 -4.88 4.48
N PHE A 188 -15.50 -3.69 3.91
CA PHE A 188 -14.48 -2.66 4.19
C PHE A 188 -15.14 -1.31 4.42
N SER A 189 -14.33 -0.29 4.72
CA SER A 189 -14.81 1.09 4.77
C SER A 189 -13.88 2.03 4.02
N HIS A 190 -14.47 3.04 3.38
CA HIS A 190 -13.72 4.10 2.72
C HIS A 190 -12.87 4.89 3.72
N ARG A 191 -11.69 5.39 3.30
CA ARG A 191 -10.72 6.13 4.16
C ARG A 191 -11.38 7.17 5.06
N GLU A 192 -12.30 7.96 4.51
CA GLU A 192 -12.97 9.06 5.20
C GLU A 192 -13.82 8.64 6.41
N LYS A 193 -14.21 7.36 6.51
CA LYS A 193 -14.98 6.85 7.66
C LYS A 193 -14.09 6.31 8.78
N LYS A 194 -12.77 6.26 8.57
CA LYS A 194 -11.82 5.68 9.51
C LYS A 194 -11.24 6.75 10.42
N LYS A 195 -10.98 6.37 11.68
CA LYS A 195 -10.27 7.25 12.63
C LYS A 195 -8.80 7.31 12.23
N MET A 196 -8.33 8.50 11.85
CA MET A 196 -6.92 8.76 11.60
C MET A 196 -6.16 8.81 12.93
N PRO A 197 -5.04 8.08 13.08
CA PRO A 197 -4.20 8.17 14.27
C PRO A 197 -3.44 9.50 14.29
N ASP A 198 -3.29 10.11 15.46
CA ASP A 198 -2.62 11.40 15.63
C ASP A 198 -1.10 11.31 15.39
N MET A 199 -0.52 10.10 15.48
CA MET A 199 0.88 9.85 15.16
C MET A 199 1.30 10.38 13.78
N LEU A 200 0.36 10.52 12.83
CA LEU A 200 0.61 11.08 11.50
C LEU A 200 1.10 12.53 11.54
N ASN A 201 0.83 13.28 12.62
CA ASN A 201 1.13 14.71 12.74
C ASN A 201 2.49 14.98 13.43
N TRP A 202 3.23 13.93 13.76
CA TRP A 202 4.46 14.00 14.55
C TRP A 202 5.63 13.43 13.77
N PHE A 203 6.78 14.08 13.86
CA PHE A 203 8.02 13.54 13.31
C PHE A 203 8.43 12.27 14.07
N GLY A 204 8.83 11.26 13.30
CA GLY A 204 9.23 9.98 13.87
C GLY A 204 10.57 9.42 13.41
N TRP A 205 10.91 8.29 13.99
CA TRP A 205 12.08 7.49 13.63
C TRP A 205 11.74 5.99 13.63
N CYS A 206 12.18 5.28 12.60
CA CYS A 206 12.05 3.83 12.50
C CYS A 206 13.42 3.17 12.63
N THR A 207 13.54 2.15 13.47
CA THR A 207 14.85 1.54 13.79
C THR A 207 15.39 0.60 12.70
N TRP A 208 14.65 0.35 11.62
CA TRP A 208 14.98 -0.68 10.62
C TRP A 208 16.32 -0.43 9.92
N ASP A 209 16.53 0.63 9.14
CA ASP A 209 17.84 0.82 8.48
C ASP A 209 18.97 1.19 9.45
N ALA A 210 18.60 1.68 10.65
CA ALA A 210 19.55 2.01 11.69
C ALA A 210 20.26 0.76 12.22
N PHE A 211 19.52 -0.34 12.44
CA PHE A 211 20.04 -1.53 13.12
C PHE A 211 19.64 -2.87 12.50
N TYR A 212 18.68 -2.89 11.59
CA TYR A 212 17.95 -4.08 11.13
C TYR A 212 17.54 -4.93 12.35
N THR A 213 17.72 -6.25 12.26
CA THR A 213 17.43 -7.18 13.35
C THR A 213 18.33 -7.03 14.58
N GLN A 214 19.35 -6.18 14.54
CA GLN A 214 20.30 -5.95 15.65
C GLN A 214 19.86 -4.82 16.60
N VAL A 215 18.66 -4.28 16.46
CA VAL A 215 18.13 -3.25 17.38
C VAL A 215 18.17 -3.73 18.85
N THR A 216 18.58 -2.84 19.76
CA THR A 216 18.58 -3.06 21.22
C THR A 216 17.94 -1.88 21.95
N ALA A 217 17.57 -2.06 23.22
CA ALA A 217 17.08 -0.97 24.06
C ALA A 217 18.06 0.22 24.12
N GLU A 218 19.36 -0.05 24.28
CA GLU A 218 20.39 1.00 24.30
C GLU A 218 20.52 1.71 22.96
N GLY A 219 20.43 0.97 21.85
CA GLY A 219 20.46 1.55 20.50
C GLY A 219 19.31 2.52 20.26
N VAL A 220 18.11 2.19 20.75
CA VAL A 220 16.93 3.08 20.70
C VAL A 220 17.19 4.37 21.50
N CYS A 221 17.66 4.26 22.75
CA CYS A 221 18.01 5.44 23.56
C CYS A 221 19.06 6.32 22.87
N GLN A 222 20.11 5.72 22.33
CA GLN A 222 21.19 6.45 21.63
C GLN A 222 20.67 7.20 20.39
N GLY A 223 19.77 6.59 19.62
CA GLY A 223 19.15 7.25 18.47
C GLY A 223 18.33 8.46 18.86
N LEU A 224 17.43 8.32 19.84
CA LEU A 224 16.60 9.43 20.32
C LEU A 224 17.46 10.58 20.88
N GLU A 225 18.46 10.27 21.70
CA GLU A 225 19.43 11.26 22.19
C GLU A 225 20.17 11.98 21.05
N SER A 226 20.46 11.28 19.95
CA SER A 226 21.18 11.88 18.82
C SER A 226 20.34 12.89 18.04
N PHE A 227 19.03 12.66 17.91
CA PHE A 227 18.10 13.64 17.32
C PHE A 227 17.94 14.88 18.20
N GLU A 228 17.79 14.69 19.51
CA GLU A 228 17.68 15.80 20.47
C GLU A 228 18.91 16.70 20.48
N LYS A 229 20.11 16.13 20.41
CA LYS A 229 21.37 16.90 20.30
C LYS A 229 21.40 17.77 19.04
N GLY A 230 20.71 17.37 17.98
CA GLY A 230 20.55 18.15 16.75
C GLY A 230 19.41 19.17 16.77
N GLY A 231 18.65 19.24 17.87
CA GLY A 231 17.48 20.10 18.00
C GLY A 231 16.26 19.61 17.22
N ILE A 232 16.19 18.30 16.90
CA ILE A 232 15.04 17.67 16.26
C ILE A 232 14.34 16.79 17.31
N PRO A 233 13.25 17.27 17.94
CA PRO A 233 12.55 16.46 18.93
C PRO A 233 11.68 15.40 18.23
N THR A 234 12.12 14.14 18.31
CA THR A 234 11.35 12.98 17.84
C THR A 234 10.17 12.73 18.77
N LYS A 235 8.95 12.64 18.23
CA LYS A 235 7.72 12.42 19.01
C LYS A 235 7.05 11.08 18.74
N PHE A 236 7.55 10.34 17.75
CA PHE A 236 7.10 9.00 17.38
C PHE A 236 8.28 8.07 17.11
N VAL A 237 8.23 6.82 17.58
CA VAL A 237 9.24 5.80 17.23
C VAL A 237 8.59 4.48 16.84
N ILE A 238 9.14 3.83 15.82
CA ILE A 238 8.84 2.43 15.48
C ILE A 238 10.06 1.59 15.87
N ILE A 239 9.89 0.72 16.86
CA ILE A 239 10.84 -0.35 17.16
C ILE A 239 10.54 -1.47 16.16
N ASP A 240 11.32 -1.49 15.08
CA ASP A 240 11.15 -2.41 13.96
C ASP A 240 11.68 -3.82 14.28
N ASP A 241 11.63 -4.73 13.30
CA ASP A 241 11.98 -6.14 13.47
C ASP A 241 13.35 -6.33 14.16
N GLY A 242 13.41 -7.29 15.08
CA GLY A 242 14.56 -7.61 15.91
C GLY A 242 14.26 -7.64 17.41
N TRP A 243 13.12 -7.14 17.87
CA TRP A 243 12.76 -7.10 19.30
C TRP A 243 12.02 -8.37 19.79
N GLN A 244 11.38 -9.12 18.90
CA GLN A 244 10.56 -10.28 19.25
C GLN A 244 11.39 -11.51 19.67
N SER A 245 10.81 -12.36 20.51
CA SER A 245 11.38 -13.68 20.84
C SER A 245 11.14 -14.67 19.71
N VAL A 246 12.19 -14.99 18.97
CA VAL A 246 12.10 -15.84 17.78
C VAL A 246 13.18 -16.92 17.76
N GLY A 247 12.97 -17.95 16.95
CA GLY A 247 14.00 -18.92 16.65
C GLY A 247 13.67 -19.75 15.41
N MET A 248 14.70 -20.29 14.78
CA MET A 248 14.59 -21.22 13.67
C MET A 248 14.36 -22.64 14.17
N ASP A 249 13.68 -23.48 13.38
CA ASP A 249 13.58 -24.90 13.67
C ASP A 249 14.88 -25.62 13.30
N ALA A 250 15.15 -26.77 13.92
CA ALA A 250 16.39 -27.52 13.70
C ALA A 250 16.56 -27.99 12.24
N SER A 251 15.46 -28.21 11.52
CA SER A 251 15.45 -28.55 10.10
C SER A 251 15.32 -27.34 9.18
N GLY A 252 15.28 -26.13 9.73
CA GLY A 252 15.11 -24.90 8.96
C GLY A 252 16.37 -24.53 8.17
N VAL A 253 16.17 -23.89 7.03
CA VAL A 253 17.23 -23.31 6.22
C VAL A 253 17.15 -21.80 6.37
N GLY A 254 18.18 -21.21 6.98
CA GLY A 254 18.25 -19.78 7.21
C GLY A 254 18.40 -18.98 5.93
N PHE A 255 17.85 -17.77 5.94
CA PHE A 255 18.17 -16.73 4.96
C PHE A 255 19.16 -15.75 5.58
N GLU A 256 20.29 -15.52 4.92
CA GLU A 256 21.36 -14.65 5.39
C GLU A 256 21.59 -13.49 4.43
N ALA A 257 21.21 -12.28 4.83
CA ALA A 257 21.64 -11.04 4.18
C ALA A 257 21.69 -9.89 5.19
N ASP A 258 22.67 -9.01 5.04
CA ASP A 258 23.01 -7.93 6.00
C ASP A 258 21.89 -6.91 6.25
N ASN A 259 20.91 -6.85 5.37
CA ASN A 259 19.80 -5.89 5.34
C ASN A 259 18.43 -6.58 5.40
N SER A 260 18.38 -7.79 5.97
CA SER A 260 17.15 -8.58 6.04
C SER A 260 17.04 -9.35 7.36
N ALA A 261 15.83 -9.81 7.64
CA ALA A 261 15.60 -10.80 8.68
C ALA A 261 15.79 -12.22 8.16
N ASN A 262 16.09 -13.16 9.06
CA ASN A 262 15.99 -14.58 8.70
C ASN A 262 14.51 -14.98 8.64
N PHE A 263 13.98 -15.09 7.42
CA PHE A 263 12.56 -15.39 7.17
C PHE A 263 12.10 -16.78 7.65
N ALA A 264 13.04 -17.69 7.99
CA ALA A 264 12.75 -19.01 8.53
C ALA A 264 12.45 -19.01 10.05
N ASN A 265 12.75 -17.90 10.74
CA ASN A 265 12.49 -17.77 12.17
C ASN A 265 11.00 -17.76 12.47
N ARG A 266 10.61 -18.32 13.62
CA ARG A 266 9.23 -18.35 14.12
C ARG A 266 9.14 -17.68 15.47
N LEU A 267 8.00 -17.07 15.77
CA LEU A 267 7.69 -16.56 17.10
C LEU A 267 7.70 -17.72 18.11
N THR A 268 8.46 -17.56 19.19
CA THR A 268 8.57 -18.53 20.30
C THR A 268 8.00 -18.00 21.61
N ASN A 269 7.73 -16.70 21.70
CA ASN A 269 7.01 -16.07 22.80
C ASN A 269 6.43 -14.73 22.34
N ILE A 270 5.26 -14.32 22.87
CA ILE A 270 4.66 -13.01 22.57
C ILE A 270 5.43 -11.84 23.21
N LYS A 271 6.21 -12.09 24.26
CA LYS A 271 7.05 -11.10 24.93
C LYS A 271 8.37 -10.90 24.18
N GLU A 272 8.98 -9.75 24.41
CA GLU A 272 10.28 -9.36 23.85
C GLU A 272 11.40 -10.36 24.16
N ASN A 273 12.44 -10.30 23.34
CA ASN A 273 13.68 -11.03 23.56
C ASN A 273 14.61 -10.30 24.55
N HIS A 274 15.73 -10.95 24.86
CA HIS A 274 16.71 -10.47 25.84
C HIS A 274 17.28 -9.07 25.54
N LYS A 275 17.27 -8.57 24.29
CA LYS A 275 17.81 -7.24 23.94
C LYS A 275 16.97 -6.07 24.46
N PHE A 276 15.75 -6.36 24.91
CA PHE A 276 14.80 -5.38 25.47
C PHE A 276 14.45 -5.69 26.93
N GLN A 277 15.30 -6.49 27.60
CA GLN A 277 15.21 -6.75 29.03
C GLN A 277 16.38 -6.09 29.74
N LYS A 278 16.14 -5.40 30.86
CA LYS A 278 17.14 -4.61 31.60
C LYS A 278 18.41 -5.39 31.93
N ASN A 279 18.25 -6.66 32.31
CA ASN A 279 19.34 -7.59 32.64
C ASN A 279 19.38 -8.76 31.64
N GLY A 280 18.87 -8.55 30.43
CA GLY A 280 18.66 -9.62 29.46
C GLY A 280 19.94 -10.31 29.05
N LYS A 281 19.88 -11.63 28.98
CA LYS A 281 20.96 -12.49 28.48
C LYS A 281 20.37 -13.52 27.55
N GLU A 282 21.10 -13.83 26.48
CA GLU A 282 20.65 -14.85 25.53
C GLU A 282 20.36 -16.18 26.25
N GLY A 283 19.24 -16.81 25.88
CA GLY A 283 18.74 -18.04 26.50
C GLY A 283 18.13 -17.89 27.90
N HIS A 284 18.09 -16.68 28.48
CA HIS A 284 17.52 -16.41 29.79
C HIS A 284 16.41 -15.35 29.67
N ARG A 285 15.27 -15.57 30.33
CA ARG A 285 14.16 -14.63 30.35
C ARG A 285 14.01 -14.03 31.74
N GLU A 286 14.01 -12.70 31.79
CA GLU A 286 13.50 -11.97 32.95
C GLU A 286 11.97 -12.03 32.93
N GLU A 287 11.37 -12.51 34.02
CA GLU A 287 9.92 -12.70 34.11
C GLU A 287 9.19 -11.47 34.65
N ASP A 288 9.90 -10.60 35.38
CA ASP A 288 9.35 -9.33 35.85
C ASP A 288 9.07 -8.40 34.66
N PRO A 289 7.78 -8.11 34.34
CA PRO A 289 7.43 -7.24 33.22
C PRO A 289 8.00 -5.83 33.37
N ALA A 290 8.23 -5.36 34.61
CA ALA A 290 8.82 -4.05 34.87
C ALA A 290 10.30 -3.96 34.48
N LEU A 291 10.95 -5.10 34.22
CA LEU A 291 12.32 -5.22 33.74
C LEU A 291 12.40 -5.63 32.26
N GLY A 292 11.25 -5.82 31.60
CA GLY A 292 11.13 -6.12 30.18
C GLY A 292 10.92 -4.86 29.33
N LEU A 293 10.15 -5.00 28.25
CA LEU A 293 9.85 -3.90 27.31
C LEU A 293 9.26 -2.65 27.99
N ALA A 294 8.50 -2.83 29.08
CA ALA A 294 7.92 -1.70 29.83
C ALA A 294 8.98 -0.74 30.39
N HIS A 295 10.15 -1.26 30.78
CA HIS A 295 11.24 -0.45 31.33
C HIS A 295 11.71 0.59 30.32
N ILE A 296 12.07 0.12 29.12
CA ILE A 296 12.61 0.96 28.05
C ILE A 296 11.55 1.91 27.50
N VAL A 297 10.31 1.43 27.29
CA VAL A 297 9.22 2.30 26.79
C VAL A 297 8.93 3.43 27.77
N SER A 298 8.90 3.17 29.08
CA SER A 298 8.71 4.20 30.09
C SER A 298 9.88 5.19 30.09
N GLU A 299 11.12 4.68 30.04
CA GLU A 299 12.33 5.52 30.02
C GLU A 299 12.35 6.47 28.82
N ILE A 300 12.11 5.97 27.61
CA ILE A 300 12.17 6.81 26.40
C ILE A 300 11.01 7.81 26.35
N LYS A 301 9.83 7.47 26.86
CA LYS A 301 8.69 8.40 26.94
C LYS A 301 8.95 9.53 27.91
N GLU A 302 9.47 9.22 29.10
CA GLU A 302 9.77 10.23 30.12
C GLU A 302 10.94 11.14 29.72
N LYS A 303 11.99 10.56 29.15
CA LYS A 303 13.22 11.30 28.84
C LYS A 303 13.12 12.16 27.59
N HIS A 304 12.41 11.68 26.56
CA HIS A 304 12.35 12.31 25.24
C HIS A 304 10.99 12.95 24.92
N GLU A 305 10.07 12.93 25.89
CA GLU A 305 8.68 13.37 25.71
C GLU A 305 8.03 12.72 24.46
N LEU A 306 8.35 11.45 24.21
CA LEU A 306 7.77 10.68 23.11
C LEU A 306 6.27 10.54 23.32
N LYS A 307 5.50 10.80 22.27
CA LYS A 307 4.04 10.63 22.29
C LYS A 307 3.63 9.22 21.94
N TYR A 308 4.32 8.63 20.96
CA TYR A 308 3.93 7.35 20.38
C TYR A 308 5.12 6.41 20.24
N VAL A 309 4.96 5.19 20.74
CA VAL A 309 5.88 4.07 20.51
C VAL A 309 5.10 2.97 19.82
N TYR A 310 5.47 2.64 18.60
CA TYR A 310 4.95 1.48 17.88
C TYR A 310 6.00 0.37 17.84
N VAL A 311 5.55 -0.88 17.72
CA VAL A 311 6.43 -2.03 17.52
C VAL A 311 6.02 -2.84 16.31
N TRP A 312 6.98 -3.49 15.67
CA TRP A 312 6.76 -4.32 14.49
C TRP A 312 6.30 -5.74 14.84
N HIS A 313 5.38 -6.32 14.08
CA HIS A 313 5.22 -7.77 13.99
C HIS A 313 4.64 -8.19 12.63
N ALA A 314 4.86 -9.43 12.20
CA ALA A 314 4.17 -9.96 11.02
C ALA A 314 2.70 -10.31 11.33
N ILE A 315 1.82 -10.34 10.32
CA ILE A 315 0.43 -10.76 10.48
C ILE A 315 0.31 -12.15 11.10
N THR A 316 1.26 -13.04 10.82
CA THR A 316 1.32 -14.41 11.36
C THR A 316 2.17 -14.53 12.62
N GLY A 317 2.45 -13.41 13.30
CA GLY A 317 3.26 -13.33 14.52
C GLY A 317 4.74 -13.02 14.26
N TYR A 318 5.38 -13.74 13.34
CA TYR A 318 6.71 -13.45 12.79
C TYR A 318 6.78 -13.96 11.34
N TRP A 319 7.90 -13.75 10.64
CA TRP A 319 8.09 -14.16 9.23
C TRP A 319 7.71 -15.61 8.95
N GLY A 320 8.23 -16.56 9.73
CA GLY A 320 7.89 -17.99 9.64
C GLY A 320 6.64 -18.41 10.42
N GLY A 321 5.88 -17.46 10.97
CA GLY A 321 4.69 -17.71 11.77
C GLY A 321 4.95 -17.94 13.27
N VAL A 322 3.95 -18.50 13.97
CA VAL A 322 4.05 -18.91 15.38
C VAL A 322 4.50 -20.37 15.45
N ARG A 323 5.54 -20.67 16.24
CA ARG A 323 6.08 -22.03 16.34
C ARG A 323 5.03 -23.02 16.89
N PRO A 324 4.70 -24.10 16.17
CA PRO A 324 3.79 -25.13 16.68
C PRO A 324 4.34 -25.84 17.93
N GLY A 325 3.46 -26.07 18.91
CA GLY A 325 3.77 -26.90 20.10
C GLY A 325 4.78 -26.30 21.09
N VAL A 326 5.13 -25.02 20.95
CA VAL A 326 6.01 -24.34 21.91
C VAL A 326 5.26 -24.00 23.20
N THR A 327 5.92 -24.20 24.34
CA THR A 327 5.33 -24.00 25.67
C THR A 327 4.86 -22.55 25.88
N GLY A 328 3.64 -22.39 26.39
CA GLY A 328 2.99 -21.12 26.66
C GLY A 328 2.25 -20.52 25.46
N MET A 329 2.24 -21.21 24.31
CA MET A 329 1.53 -20.78 23.10
C MET A 329 0.73 -21.91 22.44
N GLU A 330 0.58 -23.06 23.11
CA GLU A 330 -0.13 -24.23 22.59
C GLU A 330 -1.62 -23.95 22.34
N HIS A 331 -2.23 -23.07 23.14
CA HIS A 331 -3.65 -22.70 23.04
C HIS A 331 -4.02 -21.92 21.77
N TYR A 332 -3.02 -21.40 21.05
CA TYR A 332 -3.22 -20.82 19.71
C TYR A 332 -3.36 -21.89 18.62
N GLU A 333 -3.04 -23.15 18.93
CA GLU A 333 -3.17 -24.29 18.02
C GLU A 333 -2.48 -24.06 16.65
N SER A 334 -1.32 -23.39 16.66
CA SER A 334 -0.55 -23.15 15.44
C SER A 334 -0.16 -24.45 14.74
N LYS A 335 -0.30 -24.48 13.41
CA LYS A 335 0.03 -25.65 12.57
C LYS A 335 0.90 -25.23 11.40
N MET A 336 1.78 -26.13 10.97
CA MET A 336 2.55 -25.92 9.77
C MET A 336 1.65 -25.90 8.53
N ALA A 337 1.76 -24.85 7.75
CA ALA A 337 1.15 -24.67 6.44
C ALA A 337 2.24 -24.32 5.42
N TYR A 338 2.01 -24.67 4.15
CA TYR A 338 2.99 -24.44 3.08
C TYR A 338 2.39 -23.46 2.06
N PRO A 339 2.81 -22.18 2.10
CA PRO A 339 2.38 -21.14 1.17
C PRO A 339 2.49 -21.55 -0.31
N VAL A 340 1.43 -21.28 -1.09
CA VAL A 340 1.43 -21.46 -2.55
C VAL A 340 1.04 -20.15 -3.24
N SER A 341 1.99 -19.58 -3.98
CA SER A 341 1.76 -18.34 -4.75
C SER A 341 0.96 -18.61 -6.03
N SER A 342 0.09 -17.65 -6.40
CA SER A 342 -0.73 -17.71 -7.60
C SER A 342 0.11 -17.62 -8.88
N PRO A 343 -0.39 -18.15 -10.02
CA PRO A 343 0.26 -17.94 -11.32
C PRO A 343 0.47 -16.46 -11.64
N GLY A 344 -0.51 -15.59 -11.34
CA GLY A 344 -0.41 -14.15 -11.59
C GLY A 344 0.74 -13.49 -10.84
N VAL A 345 0.92 -13.79 -9.55
CA VAL A 345 2.06 -13.25 -8.77
C VAL A 345 3.39 -13.81 -9.28
N LYS A 346 3.47 -15.11 -9.59
CA LYS A 346 4.68 -15.74 -10.16
C LYS A 346 5.07 -15.17 -11.52
N SER A 347 4.13 -14.57 -12.25
CA SER A 347 4.40 -13.85 -13.49
C SER A 347 5.14 -12.53 -13.28
N ASN A 348 5.30 -12.06 -12.05
CA ASN A 348 6.02 -10.82 -11.70
C ASN A 348 7.37 -11.12 -10.98
N GLU A 349 7.93 -10.19 -10.20
CA GLU A 349 9.21 -10.34 -9.46
C GLU A 349 9.22 -11.60 -8.59
N ASP A 350 10.32 -12.34 -8.63
CA ASP A 350 10.52 -13.44 -7.69
C ASP A 350 10.85 -12.88 -6.30
N CYS A 351 10.27 -13.47 -5.26
CA CYS A 351 10.37 -12.95 -3.90
C CYS A 351 11.14 -13.94 -3.01
N GLU A 352 12.39 -13.60 -2.70
CA GLU A 352 13.26 -14.43 -1.85
C GLU A 352 12.66 -14.66 -0.46
N ALA A 353 12.03 -13.63 0.13
CA ALA A 353 11.34 -13.77 1.40
C ALA A 353 10.21 -14.80 1.34
N PHE A 354 9.37 -14.73 0.30
CA PHE A 354 8.31 -15.73 0.09
C PHE A 354 8.90 -17.13 -0.12
N ASN A 355 9.93 -17.26 -0.97
CA ASN A 355 10.55 -18.55 -1.27
C ASN A 355 11.16 -19.21 -0.03
N SER A 356 11.77 -18.42 0.84
CA SER A 356 12.29 -18.89 2.14
C SER A 356 11.16 -19.38 3.06
N ILE A 357 10.08 -18.61 3.20
CA ILE A 357 8.90 -19.01 4.01
C ILE A 357 8.24 -20.26 3.43
N ALA A 358 8.04 -20.32 2.10
CA ALA A 358 7.41 -21.46 1.44
C ALA A 358 8.21 -22.75 1.61
N SER A 359 9.55 -22.66 1.52
CA SER A 359 10.45 -23.81 1.68
C SER A 359 10.51 -24.31 3.13
N ASN A 360 10.51 -23.38 4.10
CA ASN A 360 10.54 -23.73 5.53
C ASN A 360 9.16 -24.08 6.10
N GLY A 361 8.08 -23.70 5.39
CA GLY A 361 6.71 -23.70 5.90
C GLY A 361 6.45 -22.53 6.85
N LEU A 362 5.17 -22.23 7.09
CA LEU A 362 4.70 -21.17 7.97
C LEU A 362 3.87 -21.76 9.11
N GLY A 363 4.16 -21.37 10.35
CA GLY A 363 3.36 -21.71 11.53
C GLY A 363 2.10 -20.86 11.60
N LEU A 364 1.01 -21.32 11.01
CA LEU A 364 -0.25 -20.60 10.91
C LEU A 364 -1.06 -20.82 12.18
N VAL A 365 -1.34 -19.74 12.92
CA VAL A 365 -2.27 -19.77 14.07
C VAL A 365 -3.63 -20.28 13.61
N ASN A 366 -4.30 -21.10 14.41
CA ASN A 366 -5.63 -21.57 14.07
C ASN A 366 -6.54 -20.35 13.80
N PRO A 367 -7.17 -20.23 12.62
CA PRO A 367 -8.01 -19.08 12.31
C PRO A 367 -9.17 -18.87 13.32
N GLU A 368 -9.63 -19.91 14.02
CA GLU A 368 -10.63 -19.78 15.11
C GLU A 368 -10.07 -19.18 16.42
N LYS A 369 -8.73 -19.14 16.57
CA LYS A 369 -8.02 -18.66 17.77
C LYS A 369 -7.23 -17.38 17.53
N VAL A 370 -7.17 -16.90 16.29
CA VAL A 370 -6.31 -15.77 15.89
C VAL A 370 -6.66 -14.46 16.61
N PHE A 371 -7.94 -14.24 16.95
CA PHE A 371 -8.31 -13.10 17.81
C PHE A 371 -7.64 -13.17 19.18
N ASN A 372 -7.66 -14.33 19.83
CA ASN A 372 -7.02 -14.49 21.14
C ASN A 372 -5.50 -14.25 21.04
N PHE A 373 -4.86 -14.74 19.97
CA PHE A 373 -3.45 -14.47 19.72
C PHE A 373 -3.15 -12.97 19.63
N TYR A 374 -3.88 -12.23 18.78
CA TYR A 374 -3.67 -10.78 18.68
C TYR A 374 -4.06 -10.04 19.94
N ASP A 375 -5.13 -10.44 20.61
CA ASP A 375 -5.60 -9.77 21.83
C ASP A 375 -4.62 -9.97 22.98
N GLU A 376 -4.07 -11.16 23.17
CA GLU A 376 -3.03 -11.42 24.17
C GLU A 376 -1.73 -10.66 23.85
N LEU A 377 -1.28 -10.69 22.58
CA LEU A 377 -0.11 -9.94 22.13
C LEU A 377 -0.29 -8.42 22.33
N HIS A 378 -1.39 -7.85 21.84
CA HIS A 378 -1.61 -6.40 21.92
C HIS A 378 -1.97 -5.94 23.33
N SER A 379 -2.66 -6.75 24.13
CA SER A 379 -2.88 -6.45 25.56
C SER A 379 -1.55 -6.37 26.29
N TYR A 380 -0.63 -7.30 26.00
CA TYR A 380 0.73 -7.25 26.56
C TYR A 380 1.44 -5.95 26.15
N LEU A 381 1.49 -5.65 24.85
CA LEU A 381 2.14 -4.44 24.34
C LEU A 381 1.52 -3.15 24.92
N ALA A 382 0.20 -3.03 24.96
CA ALA A 382 -0.47 -1.89 25.57
C ALA A 382 -0.10 -1.75 27.06
N SER A 383 0.02 -2.87 27.78
CA SER A 383 0.42 -2.87 29.20
C SER A 383 1.88 -2.41 29.43
N THR A 384 2.75 -2.51 28.43
CA THR A 384 4.12 -1.99 28.49
C THR A 384 4.22 -0.52 28.06
N GLY A 385 3.09 0.10 27.69
CA GLY A 385 3.03 1.48 27.24
C GLY A 385 3.23 1.68 25.74
N VAL A 386 3.23 0.61 24.93
CA VAL A 386 3.22 0.72 23.45
C VAL A 386 1.85 1.25 23.01
N ASP A 387 1.86 2.16 22.03
CA ASP A 387 0.65 2.88 21.57
C ASP A 387 0.06 2.30 20.27
N GLY A 388 0.79 1.41 19.60
CA GLY A 388 0.34 0.79 18.35
C GLY A 388 1.37 -0.15 17.74
N VAL A 389 1.08 -0.62 16.53
CA VAL A 389 1.89 -1.63 15.83
C VAL A 389 2.10 -1.32 14.35
N LYS A 390 3.26 -1.71 13.79
CA LYS A 390 3.45 -1.86 12.35
C LYS A 390 3.28 -3.34 12.01
N VAL A 391 2.27 -3.68 11.20
CA VAL A 391 1.94 -5.08 10.89
C VAL A 391 2.36 -5.41 9.47
N ASP A 392 3.37 -6.25 9.33
CA ASP A 392 3.98 -6.62 8.05
C ASP A 392 3.50 -7.98 7.53
N VAL A 393 3.98 -8.36 6.34
CA VAL A 393 3.81 -9.67 5.71
C VAL A 393 2.34 -10.03 5.46
N GLN A 394 1.45 -9.04 5.38
CA GLN A 394 0.00 -9.30 5.41
C GLN A 394 -0.51 -10.06 4.19
N ASN A 395 0.06 -9.82 3.00
CA ASN A 395 -0.35 -10.53 1.79
C ASN A 395 -0.07 -12.05 1.85
N ILE A 396 0.73 -12.57 2.79
CA ILE A 396 1.03 -14.01 2.86
C ILE A 396 -0.23 -14.87 3.00
N LEU A 397 -1.27 -14.33 3.63
CA LEU A 397 -2.56 -15.01 3.82
C LEU A 397 -3.20 -15.47 2.50
N GLU A 398 -2.93 -14.76 1.40
CA GLU A 398 -3.51 -15.12 0.09
C GLU A 398 -3.00 -16.45 -0.46
N THR A 399 -1.88 -16.92 0.08
CA THR A 399 -1.16 -18.14 -0.34
C THR A 399 -1.49 -19.34 0.54
N LEU A 400 -2.31 -19.13 1.57
CA LEU A 400 -2.62 -20.08 2.63
C LEU A 400 -4.10 -20.48 2.66
N GLY A 401 -4.87 -20.14 1.61
CA GLY A 401 -6.33 -20.37 1.57
C GLY A 401 -6.76 -21.85 1.57
N ALA A 402 -5.85 -22.78 1.24
CA ALA A 402 -6.13 -24.21 1.22
C ALA A 402 -6.54 -24.74 2.60
N GLY A 403 -7.69 -25.40 2.68
CA GLY A 403 -8.26 -25.89 3.95
C GLY A 403 -8.99 -24.83 4.78
N HIS A 404 -9.04 -23.57 4.32
CA HIS A 404 -9.63 -22.43 5.04
C HIS A 404 -10.72 -21.69 4.25
N GLY A 405 -11.33 -22.34 3.26
CA GLY A 405 -12.41 -21.75 2.46
C GLY A 405 -11.96 -20.78 1.36
N GLY A 406 -10.65 -20.67 1.12
CA GLY A 406 -10.08 -19.78 0.11
C GLY A 406 -9.41 -18.54 0.71
N ARG A 407 -8.66 -17.84 -0.14
CA ARG A 407 -7.84 -16.68 0.24
C ARG A 407 -8.66 -15.56 0.87
N VAL A 408 -9.82 -15.24 0.29
CA VAL A 408 -10.68 -14.14 0.74
C VAL A 408 -11.22 -14.43 2.14
N GLN A 409 -11.62 -15.68 2.42
CA GLN A 409 -12.17 -16.05 3.73
C GLN A 409 -11.09 -16.01 4.81
N LEU A 410 -9.91 -16.56 4.54
CA LEU A 410 -8.79 -16.55 5.48
C LEU A 410 -8.32 -15.12 5.77
N ALA A 411 -8.08 -14.32 4.74
CA ALA A 411 -7.69 -12.92 4.87
C ALA A 411 -8.71 -12.15 5.71
N ARG A 412 -10.00 -12.22 5.36
CA ARG A 412 -11.06 -11.52 6.08
C ARG A 412 -11.09 -11.88 7.56
N LYS A 413 -10.91 -13.16 7.89
CA LYS A 413 -10.92 -13.62 9.27
C LYS A 413 -9.76 -13.07 10.10
N TYR A 414 -8.55 -13.11 9.54
CA TYR A 414 -7.36 -12.56 10.18
C TYR A 414 -7.47 -11.05 10.36
N HIS A 415 -7.91 -10.32 9.34
CA HIS A 415 -8.07 -8.87 9.40
C HIS A 415 -9.15 -8.42 10.38
N GLN A 416 -10.29 -9.11 10.44
CA GLN A 416 -11.32 -8.84 11.44
C GLN A 416 -10.82 -9.04 12.86
N ALA A 417 -10.06 -10.11 13.11
CA ALA A 417 -9.44 -10.37 14.40
C ALA A 417 -8.38 -9.32 14.75
N LEU A 418 -7.56 -8.92 13.79
CA LEU A 418 -6.55 -7.89 13.95
C LEU A 418 -7.20 -6.56 14.32
N GLU A 419 -8.16 -6.07 13.53
CA GLU A 419 -8.87 -4.81 13.79
C GLU A 419 -9.65 -4.82 15.11
N ALA A 420 -10.20 -5.97 15.51
CA ALA A 420 -10.86 -6.12 16.80
C ALA A 420 -9.86 -5.98 17.97
N SER A 421 -8.69 -6.59 17.86
CA SER A 421 -7.63 -6.46 18.88
C SER A 421 -7.06 -5.04 18.93
N ILE A 422 -6.80 -4.40 17.77
CA ILE A 422 -6.34 -3.00 17.71
C ILE A 422 -7.34 -2.08 18.41
N ALA A 423 -8.63 -2.19 18.08
CA ALA A 423 -9.66 -1.34 18.67
C ALA A 423 -9.82 -1.55 20.19
N ARG A 424 -9.48 -2.74 20.69
CA ARG A 424 -9.54 -3.04 22.13
C ARG A 424 -8.34 -2.48 22.89
N ASN A 425 -7.15 -2.51 22.28
CA ASN A 425 -5.89 -2.27 22.99
C ASN A 425 -5.24 -0.92 22.66
N PHE A 426 -5.51 -0.33 21.49
CA PHE A 426 -4.91 0.92 21.04
C PHE A 426 -6.00 1.95 20.69
N PRO A 427 -6.36 2.85 21.62
CA PRO A 427 -7.51 3.75 21.48
C PRO A 427 -7.38 4.75 20.33
N ASP A 428 -6.16 4.99 19.85
CA ASP A 428 -5.89 5.89 18.73
C ASP A 428 -5.89 5.23 17.35
N ASN A 429 -6.41 4.00 17.24
CA ASN A 429 -6.33 3.21 16.01
C ASN A 429 -4.86 3.01 15.59
N GLY A 430 -4.03 2.64 16.58
CA GLY A 430 -2.59 2.59 16.44
C GLY A 430 -2.10 1.40 15.62
N ILE A 431 -2.20 1.51 14.30
CA ILE A 431 -1.74 0.49 13.37
C ILE A 431 -1.27 1.09 12.04
N ILE A 432 -0.14 0.59 11.53
CA ILE A 432 0.32 0.79 10.15
C ILE A 432 0.24 -0.55 9.43
N SER A 433 -0.54 -0.61 8.35
CA SER A 433 -0.69 -1.79 7.52
C SER A 433 0.42 -1.87 6.47
N CYS A 434 1.25 -2.90 6.50
CA CYS A 434 2.44 -2.99 5.66
C CYS A 434 2.48 -4.34 4.92
N MET A 435 3.07 -4.37 3.72
CA MET A 435 3.05 -5.52 2.81
C MET A 435 1.63 -6.05 2.54
N SER A 436 0.68 -5.12 2.40
CA SER A 436 -0.77 -5.39 2.48
C SER A 436 -1.53 -4.99 1.22
N HIS A 437 -0.83 -4.84 0.08
CA HIS A 437 -1.42 -4.26 -1.13
C HIS A 437 -2.43 -5.15 -1.86
N ASN A 438 -2.62 -6.43 -1.50
CA ASN A 438 -3.59 -7.25 -2.22
C ASN A 438 -5.05 -6.81 -1.95
N THR A 439 -5.94 -7.03 -2.91
CA THR A 439 -7.35 -6.64 -2.74
C THR A 439 -8.13 -7.52 -1.75
N ASP A 440 -7.63 -8.72 -1.43
CA ASP A 440 -8.20 -9.56 -0.35
C ASP A 440 -8.20 -8.80 0.98
N ASN A 441 -7.10 -8.11 1.27
CA ASN A 441 -6.87 -7.31 2.46
C ASN A 441 -7.64 -5.99 2.39
N LEU A 442 -7.52 -5.24 1.28
CA LEU A 442 -8.15 -3.93 1.12
C LEU A 442 -9.68 -4.01 1.25
N TYR A 443 -10.31 -5.02 0.63
CA TYR A 443 -11.76 -5.26 0.75
C TYR A 443 -12.18 -5.94 2.06
N SER A 444 -11.27 -6.17 2.99
CA SER A 444 -11.54 -6.76 4.31
C SER A 444 -11.28 -5.80 5.49
N SER A 445 -10.79 -4.58 5.25
CA SER A 445 -10.42 -3.63 6.30
C SER A 445 -11.47 -2.54 6.53
N LYS A 446 -12.09 -2.53 7.73
CA LYS A 446 -13.08 -1.52 8.13
C LYS A 446 -12.49 -0.39 8.96
N ARG A 447 -11.42 -0.64 9.73
CA ARG A 447 -10.92 0.28 10.76
C ARG A 447 -9.49 0.73 10.52
N THR A 448 -8.60 -0.16 10.08
CA THR A 448 -7.19 0.16 9.85
C THR A 448 -7.07 1.34 8.90
N ALA A 449 -6.43 2.42 9.34
CA ALA A 449 -6.49 3.71 8.68
C ALA A 449 -5.19 4.11 7.96
N VAL A 450 -4.07 3.41 8.17
CA VAL A 450 -2.78 3.74 7.56
C VAL A 450 -2.24 2.52 6.81
N VAL A 451 -1.72 2.73 5.59
CA VAL A 451 -1.13 1.69 4.75
C VAL A 451 0.19 2.16 4.16
N ARG A 452 1.27 1.38 4.29
CA ARG A 452 2.48 1.62 3.49
C ARG A 452 2.11 1.50 2.02
N ALA A 453 2.50 2.47 1.20
CA ALA A 453 2.06 2.60 -0.19
C ALA A 453 3.15 2.34 -1.23
N SER A 454 4.32 1.84 -0.82
CA SER A 454 5.44 1.50 -1.69
C SER A 454 6.22 0.31 -1.15
N ASP A 455 7.09 -0.23 -2.01
CA ASP A 455 8.21 -1.07 -1.58
C ASP A 455 9.18 -0.24 -0.72
N ASP A 456 10.08 -0.94 -0.03
CA ASP A 456 10.97 -0.32 0.93
C ASP A 456 11.88 0.74 0.28
N PHE A 457 12.23 1.76 1.06
CA PHE A 457 13.35 2.62 0.73
C PHE A 457 14.65 1.80 0.78
N TRP A 458 15.28 1.60 -0.39
CA TRP A 458 16.53 0.86 -0.51
C TRP A 458 17.74 1.81 -0.60
N PRO A 459 18.39 2.21 0.51
CA PRO A 459 19.44 3.24 0.52
C PRO A 459 20.68 2.91 -0.33
N LYS A 460 20.85 1.63 -0.69
CA LYS A 460 22.00 1.15 -1.47
C LYS A 460 21.65 0.82 -2.92
N ASP A 461 20.39 0.93 -3.31
CA ASP A 461 19.95 0.68 -4.69
C ASP A 461 19.57 2.00 -5.37
N PRO A 462 20.46 2.58 -6.19
CA PRO A 462 20.18 3.84 -6.86
C PRO A 462 18.97 3.77 -7.80
N ALA A 463 18.66 2.58 -8.35
CA ALA A 463 17.51 2.39 -9.24
C ALA A 463 16.16 2.54 -8.52
N SER A 464 16.15 2.45 -7.18
CA SER A 464 14.94 2.45 -6.38
C SER A 464 14.37 3.85 -6.10
N HIS A 465 15.18 4.91 -6.13
CA HIS A 465 14.76 6.21 -5.57
C HIS A 465 13.71 6.96 -6.41
N THR A 466 13.96 7.15 -7.71
CA THR A 466 13.00 7.88 -8.57
C THR A 466 11.72 7.07 -8.76
N ILE A 467 11.84 5.75 -8.96
CA ILE A 467 10.70 4.84 -9.09
C ILE A 467 9.92 4.69 -7.78
N HIS A 468 10.55 4.84 -6.61
CA HIS A 468 9.85 4.86 -5.31
C HIS A 468 8.89 6.04 -5.24
N ILE A 469 9.33 7.27 -5.56
CA ILE A 469 8.47 8.46 -5.54
C ILE A 469 7.35 8.37 -6.58
N ALA A 470 7.65 7.87 -7.79
CA ALA A 470 6.61 7.60 -8.77
C ALA A 470 5.61 6.55 -8.26
N SER A 471 6.09 5.39 -7.79
CA SER A 471 5.23 4.29 -7.30
C SER A 471 4.33 4.71 -6.16
N VAL A 472 4.87 5.39 -5.15
CA VAL A 472 4.06 5.80 -4.00
C VAL A 472 2.97 6.81 -4.36
N ALA A 473 3.26 7.75 -5.28
CA ALA A 473 2.29 8.73 -5.75
C ALA A 473 1.16 8.06 -6.56
N TYR A 474 1.49 7.20 -7.52
CA TYR A 474 0.45 6.52 -8.32
C TYR A 474 -0.31 5.46 -7.50
N ASN A 475 0.35 4.70 -6.62
CA ASN A 475 -0.34 3.79 -5.71
C ASN A 475 -1.31 4.55 -4.79
N THR A 476 -0.97 5.78 -4.38
CA THR A 476 -1.85 6.64 -3.57
C THR A 476 -3.17 6.98 -4.27
N VAL A 477 -3.22 6.97 -5.60
CA VAL A 477 -4.49 7.14 -6.36
C VAL A 477 -5.50 6.05 -5.99
N PHE A 478 -5.04 4.81 -5.79
CA PHE A 478 -5.90 3.67 -5.45
C PHE A 478 -5.96 3.42 -3.94
N LEU A 479 -4.80 3.22 -3.29
CA LEU A 479 -4.70 2.93 -1.85
C LEU A 479 -5.28 4.04 -0.98
N GLY A 480 -5.17 5.28 -1.45
CA GLY A 480 -5.74 6.44 -0.78
C GLY A 480 -7.24 6.29 -0.53
N GLU A 481 -8.01 5.63 -1.39
CA GLU A 481 -9.45 5.45 -1.16
C GLU A 481 -9.77 4.51 0.02
N PHE A 482 -8.81 3.67 0.45
CA PHE A 482 -8.99 2.70 1.53
C PHE A 482 -8.38 3.18 2.85
N MET A 483 -7.19 3.79 2.80
CA MET A 483 -6.38 4.17 3.97
C MET A 483 -5.53 5.40 3.65
N GLN A 484 -5.00 6.07 4.67
CA GLN A 484 -3.97 7.09 4.52
C GLN A 484 -2.66 6.41 4.08
N PRO A 485 -2.12 6.76 2.90
CA PRO A 485 -0.84 6.25 2.45
C PRO A 485 0.29 6.74 3.34
N ASP A 486 1.11 5.81 3.78
CA ASP A 486 2.42 5.98 4.39
C ASP A 486 3.47 5.80 3.30
N TRP A 487 4.36 6.79 3.16
CA TRP A 487 5.33 6.89 2.06
C TRP A 487 6.70 6.32 2.43
N ASP A 488 6.73 5.54 3.50
CA ASP A 488 7.91 4.91 4.08
C ASP A 488 8.92 5.91 4.67
N MET A 489 9.78 5.36 5.52
CA MET A 489 10.99 6.04 5.98
C MET A 489 11.91 6.43 4.82
N PHE A 490 12.89 7.25 5.14
CA PHE A 490 14.01 7.57 4.27
C PHE A 490 15.22 7.96 5.13
N HIS A 491 16.39 8.04 4.52
CA HIS A 491 17.58 8.59 5.18
C HIS A 491 17.64 10.10 4.98
N SER A 492 17.78 10.86 6.07
CA SER A 492 17.99 12.32 5.98
C SER A 492 19.40 12.65 5.47
N LEU A 493 20.39 11.80 5.79
CA LEU A 493 21.76 11.93 5.27
C LEU A 493 21.97 10.97 4.09
N HIS A 494 21.55 11.39 2.90
CA HIS A 494 21.63 10.59 1.68
C HIS A 494 21.67 11.49 0.43
N PRO A 495 22.31 11.10 -0.69
CA PRO A 495 22.32 11.91 -1.93
C PRO A 495 20.93 12.27 -2.47
N MET A 496 19.93 11.42 -2.21
CA MET A 496 18.53 11.63 -2.58
C MET A 496 17.65 12.15 -1.43
N ALA A 497 18.23 12.63 -0.32
CA ALA A 497 17.47 12.97 0.88
C ALA A 497 16.53 14.16 0.67
N GLU A 498 16.99 15.25 0.04
CA GLU A 498 16.13 16.41 -0.28
C GLU A 498 14.97 16.01 -1.21
N TYR A 499 15.24 15.13 -2.18
CA TYR A 499 14.25 14.58 -3.10
C TYR A 499 13.16 13.79 -2.35
N HIS A 500 13.54 12.88 -1.44
CA HIS A 500 12.60 12.12 -0.63
C HIS A 500 11.86 12.98 0.40
N GLY A 501 12.53 13.95 1.02
CA GLY A 501 11.98 14.88 1.99
C GLY A 501 10.91 15.79 1.36
N ALA A 502 11.20 16.38 0.20
CA ALA A 502 10.23 17.19 -0.55
C ALA A 502 8.98 16.40 -0.94
N ALA A 503 9.15 15.14 -1.36
CA ALA A 503 8.02 14.27 -1.69
C ALA A 503 7.10 14.01 -0.49
N ARG A 504 7.68 13.77 0.69
CA ARG A 504 6.90 13.53 1.93
C ARG A 504 6.24 14.81 2.47
N ALA A 505 6.84 15.98 2.24
CA ALA A 505 6.23 17.27 2.57
C ALA A 505 4.91 17.52 1.81
N VAL A 506 4.79 17.05 0.56
CA VAL A 506 3.55 17.16 -0.25
C VAL A 506 2.66 15.91 -0.16
N GLY A 507 3.18 14.77 0.29
CA GLY A 507 2.47 13.47 0.26
C GLY A 507 1.27 13.35 1.22
N GLY A 508 1.16 14.22 2.22
CA GLY A 508 0.11 14.16 3.25
C GLY A 508 0.22 12.94 4.18
N CYS A 509 1.40 12.30 4.20
CA CYS A 509 1.76 11.12 4.96
C CYS A 509 2.49 11.47 6.27
N ALA A 510 2.77 10.47 7.11
CA ALA A 510 3.70 10.64 8.21
C ALA A 510 5.12 10.91 7.68
N ILE A 511 5.93 11.64 8.46
CA ILE A 511 7.34 11.87 8.15
C ILE A 511 8.16 11.25 9.26
N TYR A 512 8.86 10.17 8.93
CA TYR A 512 9.84 9.56 9.80
C TYR A 512 11.05 9.10 9.01
N VAL A 513 12.21 9.10 9.65
CA VAL A 513 13.49 8.68 9.05
C VAL A 513 13.95 7.36 9.63
N SER A 514 14.95 6.73 9.01
CA SER A 514 15.57 5.49 9.49
C SER A 514 17.08 5.61 9.70
N ASP A 515 17.57 6.84 9.85
CA ASP A 515 18.99 7.15 10.05
C ASP A 515 19.61 6.37 11.21
N LYS A 516 20.88 6.01 11.03
CA LYS A 516 21.73 5.55 12.13
C LYS A 516 21.99 6.68 13.14
N PRO A 517 22.05 6.40 14.44
CA PRO A 517 22.40 7.41 15.44
C PRO A 517 23.67 8.18 15.05
N GLY A 518 23.59 9.51 15.07
CA GLY A 518 24.69 10.41 14.71
C GLY A 518 24.92 10.61 13.20
N ASN A 519 24.09 10.02 12.33
CA ASN A 519 24.17 10.17 10.87
C ASN A 519 22.92 10.86 10.34
N HIS A 520 22.72 12.11 10.76
CA HIS A 520 21.54 12.91 10.44
C HIS A 520 21.93 14.15 9.64
N ASP A 521 21.07 14.55 8.72
CA ASP A 521 21.07 15.89 8.14
C ASP A 521 20.07 16.76 8.89
N PHE A 522 20.54 17.47 9.92
CA PHE A 522 19.68 18.33 10.72
C PHE A 522 19.18 19.56 9.97
N ASP A 523 19.86 20.00 8.92
CA ASP A 523 19.43 21.16 8.14
C ASP A 523 18.25 20.79 7.24
N LEU A 524 18.28 19.60 6.63
CA LEU A 524 17.12 19.03 5.96
C LEU A 524 15.97 18.78 6.94
N LEU A 525 16.23 18.16 8.10
CA LEU A 525 15.16 17.85 9.07
C LEU A 525 14.45 19.11 9.58
N LYS A 526 15.16 20.23 9.80
CA LYS A 526 14.56 21.52 10.18
C LYS A 526 13.65 22.11 9.09
N LYS A 527 13.76 21.68 7.83
CA LYS A 527 12.80 22.05 6.76
C LYS A 527 11.47 21.31 6.88
N LEU A 528 11.44 20.16 7.56
CA LEU A 528 10.28 19.26 7.65
C LEU A 528 9.61 19.27 9.02
N VAL A 529 10.38 19.52 10.09
CA VAL A 529 9.98 19.34 11.49
C VAL A 529 9.94 20.68 12.21
N LEU A 530 8.82 20.97 12.89
CA LEU A 530 8.67 22.16 13.71
C LEU A 530 9.39 22.02 15.06
N PRO A 531 9.68 23.12 15.78
CA PRO A 531 10.40 23.07 17.04
C PRO A 531 9.76 22.22 18.16
N ASP A 532 8.46 21.93 18.07
CA ASP A 532 7.74 21.06 19.00
C ASP A 532 7.70 19.58 18.56
N GLY A 533 8.28 19.27 17.40
CA GLY A 533 8.31 17.93 16.80
C GLY A 533 7.10 17.60 15.94
N SER A 534 6.15 18.54 15.78
CA SER A 534 5.04 18.37 14.84
C SER A 534 5.49 18.60 13.39
N ILE A 535 4.70 18.13 12.43
CA ILE A 535 4.95 18.32 11.01
C ILE A 535 3.79 19.08 10.34
N LEU A 536 4.10 19.81 9.26
CA LEU A 536 3.10 20.50 8.44
C LEU A 536 2.51 19.55 7.39
N ARG A 537 1.80 18.52 7.86
CA ARG A 537 1.22 17.49 7.00
C ARG A 537 0.09 18.05 6.15
N ALA A 538 0.14 17.79 4.84
CA ALA A 538 -0.97 18.08 3.93
C ALA A 538 -2.20 17.19 4.22
N LYS A 539 -3.40 17.67 3.87
CA LYS A 539 -4.69 17.07 4.30
C LYS A 539 -5.09 15.82 3.54
N LEU A 540 -4.79 15.76 2.25
CA LEU A 540 -5.19 14.65 1.37
C LEU A 540 -4.02 13.69 1.20
N PRO A 541 -4.26 12.46 0.72
CA PRO A 541 -3.18 11.67 0.13
C PRO A 541 -2.65 12.37 -1.13
N GLY A 542 -1.34 12.60 -1.22
CA GLY A 542 -0.72 13.25 -2.37
C GLY A 542 -0.82 12.41 -3.65
N ARG A 543 -1.35 12.98 -4.73
CA ARG A 543 -1.63 12.27 -5.99
C ARG A 543 -0.95 12.95 -7.17
N PRO A 544 -0.63 12.22 -8.25
CA PRO A 544 -0.24 12.83 -9.50
C PRO A 544 -1.32 13.83 -9.94
N THR A 545 -0.90 14.95 -10.54
CA THR A 545 -1.84 15.89 -11.17
C THR A 545 -2.53 15.21 -12.34
N ARG A 546 -3.70 15.74 -12.73
CA ARG A 546 -4.52 15.17 -13.79
C ARG A 546 -3.76 14.92 -15.10
N ASP A 547 -2.89 15.85 -15.48
CA ASP A 547 -2.09 15.75 -16.70
C ASP A 547 -0.93 14.74 -16.60
N CYS A 548 -0.51 14.37 -15.38
CA CYS A 548 0.47 13.29 -15.18
C CYS A 548 -0.18 11.90 -15.18
N LEU A 549 -1.49 11.76 -14.97
CA LEU A 549 -2.14 10.46 -14.75
C LEU A 549 -1.82 9.41 -15.83
N PHE A 550 -1.74 9.82 -17.10
CA PHE A 550 -1.56 8.92 -18.24
C PHE A 550 -0.19 9.05 -18.92
N ALA A 551 0.72 9.81 -18.34
CA ALA A 551 2.11 9.96 -18.81
C ALA A 551 3.06 9.13 -17.94
N ASP A 552 4.20 8.70 -18.47
CA ASP A 552 5.16 7.87 -17.75
C ASP A 552 6.38 8.72 -17.32
N PRO A 553 6.34 9.34 -16.12
CA PRO A 553 7.35 10.31 -15.69
C PRO A 553 8.72 9.68 -15.41
N ALA A 554 8.83 8.35 -15.51
CA ALA A 554 10.05 7.62 -15.22
C ALA A 554 10.82 7.22 -16.49
N ARG A 555 10.18 7.25 -17.67
CA ARG A 555 10.73 6.64 -18.90
C ARG A 555 10.49 7.39 -20.19
N ASP A 556 9.53 8.30 -20.24
CA ASP A 556 9.17 8.96 -21.51
C ASP A 556 10.17 10.04 -21.96
N GLY A 557 11.12 10.44 -21.10
CA GLY A 557 12.10 11.48 -21.39
C GLY A 557 11.51 12.90 -21.49
N GLU A 558 10.23 13.08 -21.15
CA GLU A 558 9.50 14.33 -21.40
C GLU A 558 8.72 14.81 -20.17
N SER A 559 8.09 13.90 -19.42
CA SER A 559 7.13 14.25 -18.39
C SER A 559 7.77 14.44 -17.02
N LEU A 560 7.37 15.53 -16.35
CA LEU A 560 7.58 15.73 -14.92
C LEU A 560 6.49 15.00 -14.13
N LEU A 561 6.85 14.41 -12.99
CA LEU A 561 5.86 14.01 -12.01
C LEU A 561 5.48 15.22 -11.16
N LYS A 562 4.24 15.68 -11.30
CA LYS A 562 3.65 16.69 -10.41
C LYS A 562 2.74 16.00 -9.43
N ILE A 563 2.95 16.24 -8.14
CA ILE A 563 2.14 15.70 -7.05
C ILE A 563 1.41 16.86 -6.40
N TRP A 564 0.09 16.81 -6.32
CA TRP A 564 -0.71 17.86 -5.70
C TRP A 564 -1.34 17.42 -4.38
N ASN A 565 -1.61 18.41 -3.53
CA ASN A 565 -2.29 18.26 -2.25
C ASN A 565 -2.91 19.60 -1.80
N LEU A 566 -3.59 19.60 -0.65
CA LEU A 566 -4.12 20.78 0.02
C LEU A 566 -3.62 20.83 1.47
N ASN A 567 -3.45 22.03 2.01
CA ASN A 567 -3.42 22.26 3.45
C ASN A 567 -4.62 23.11 3.90
N ASP A 568 -4.60 23.68 5.10
CA ASP A 568 -5.68 24.55 5.60
C ASP A 568 -5.87 25.86 4.82
N HIS A 569 -4.87 26.30 4.06
CA HIS A 569 -4.80 27.67 3.54
C HIS A 569 -4.44 27.76 2.05
N CYS A 570 -3.83 26.74 1.45
CA CYS A 570 -3.40 26.76 0.05
C CYS A 570 -3.38 25.36 -0.59
N GLY A 571 -3.31 25.37 -1.92
CA GLY A 571 -2.89 24.21 -2.70
C GLY A 571 -1.37 24.07 -2.67
N VAL A 572 -0.89 22.82 -2.65
CA VAL A 572 0.54 22.48 -2.64
C VAL A 572 0.83 21.60 -3.84
N ILE A 573 1.91 21.88 -4.56
CA ILE A 573 2.42 21.03 -5.64
C ILE A 573 3.91 20.77 -5.41
N GLY A 574 4.31 19.50 -5.44
CA GLY A 574 5.70 19.09 -5.61
C GLY A 574 5.95 18.65 -7.04
N VAL A 575 7.10 19.03 -7.61
CA VAL A 575 7.45 18.73 -9.01
C VAL A 575 8.78 18.00 -9.02
N PHE A 576 8.79 16.81 -9.64
CA PHE A 576 9.90 15.88 -9.58
C PHE A 576 10.28 15.42 -10.99
N ASN A 577 11.58 15.43 -11.27
CA ASN A 577 12.13 14.65 -12.37
C ASN A 577 12.31 13.21 -11.88
N CYS A 578 11.54 12.26 -12.42
CA CYS A 578 11.63 10.83 -12.06
C CYS A 578 12.32 10.00 -13.15
N GLN A 579 12.86 10.64 -14.19
CA GLN A 579 13.47 9.97 -15.33
C GLN A 579 14.71 9.16 -14.91
N GLY A 580 15.10 8.21 -15.76
CA GLY A 580 16.37 7.46 -15.63
C GLY A 580 16.25 6.06 -15.03
N ALA A 581 15.26 5.80 -14.17
CA ALA A 581 15.04 4.46 -13.61
C ALA A 581 13.56 4.08 -13.57
N GLY A 582 13.27 2.79 -13.68
CA GLY A 582 11.89 2.30 -13.58
C GLY A 582 11.76 0.78 -13.55
N TRP A 583 10.54 0.31 -13.31
CA TRP A 583 10.23 -1.12 -13.29
C TRP A 583 10.33 -1.73 -14.70
N CYS A 584 11.21 -2.72 -14.87
CA CYS A 584 11.38 -3.45 -16.13
C CYS A 584 10.49 -4.69 -16.18
N ARG A 585 9.52 -4.71 -17.12
CA ARG A 585 8.60 -5.85 -17.33
C ARG A 585 9.33 -7.14 -17.71
N VAL A 586 10.40 -7.05 -18.50
CA VAL A 586 11.14 -8.22 -19.00
C VAL A 586 12.06 -8.78 -17.91
N GLY A 587 12.88 -7.91 -17.32
CA GLY A 587 13.82 -8.29 -16.26
C GLY A 587 13.17 -8.53 -14.90
N LYS A 588 11.92 -8.08 -14.72
CA LYS A 588 11.15 -8.15 -13.47
C LYS A 588 11.95 -7.60 -12.29
N LYS A 589 12.52 -6.42 -12.46
CA LYS A 589 13.26 -5.67 -11.43
C LYS A 589 13.28 -4.19 -11.78
N ASN A 590 13.56 -3.36 -10.79
CA ASN A 590 13.92 -1.96 -11.03
C ASN A 590 15.28 -1.90 -11.72
N LEU A 591 15.40 -1.04 -12.72
CA LEU A 591 16.64 -0.82 -13.47
C LEU A 591 16.81 0.66 -13.78
N ILE A 592 18.06 1.11 -13.72
CA ILE A 592 18.49 2.34 -14.37
C ILE A 592 18.57 2.04 -15.87
N HIS A 593 17.80 2.77 -16.65
CA HIS A 593 17.79 2.69 -18.12
C HIS A 593 18.49 3.89 -18.76
N ASP A 594 18.64 4.98 -18.01
CA ASP A 594 19.43 6.15 -18.37
C ASP A 594 20.09 6.73 -17.10
N GLU A 595 21.44 6.69 -17.05
CA GLU A 595 22.22 7.18 -15.90
C GLU A 595 22.27 8.71 -15.80
N GLN A 596 22.00 9.42 -16.90
CA GLN A 596 22.07 10.87 -16.99
C GLN A 596 20.87 11.41 -17.75
N PRO A 597 19.64 11.28 -17.19
CA PRO A 597 18.45 11.77 -17.84
C PRO A 597 18.59 13.26 -18.17
N GLY A 598 18.17 13.62 -19.39
CA GLY A 598 18.23 14.98 -19.88
C GLY A 598 17.40 15.96 -19.03
N THR A 599 17.65 17.25 -19.23
CA THR A 599 16.79 18.30 -18.66
C THR A 599 15.42 18.28 -19.34
N ILE A 600 14.37 18.14 -18.53
CA ILE A 600 12.98 18.23 -18.98
C ILE A 600 12.37 19.54 -18.50
N THR A 601 11.38 20.04 -19.24
CA THR A 601 10.66 21.28 -18.92
C THR A 601 9.16 20.99 -18.91
N GLY A 602 8.44 21.58 -17.97
CA GLY A 602 6.99 21.49 -17.92
C GLY A 602 6.35 22.77 -17.40
N ILE A 603 5.03 22.75 -17.35
CA ILE A 603 4.21 23.90 -16.95
C ILE A 603 3.41 23.52 -15.71
N ILE A 604 3.41 24.42 -14.72
CA ILE A 604 2.58 24.33 -13.52
C ILE A 604 1.42 25.32 -13.69
N ARG A 605 0.20 24.88 -13.42
CA ARG A 605 -1.01 25.71 -13.50
C ARG A 605 -1.82 25.57 -12.22
N SER A 606 -2.64 26.57 -11.91
CA SER A 606 -3.58 26.51 -10.77
C SER A 606 -4.53 25.31 -10.86
N LYS A 607 -4.96 24.95 -12.08
CA LYS A 607 -5.80 23.78 -12.36
C LYS A 607 -5.12 22.43 -12.10
N ASP A 608 -3.81 22.42 -11.85
CA ASP A 608 -3.11 21.19 -11.47
C ASP A 608 -3.41 20.80 -10.02
N VAL A 609 -3.98 21.70 -9.22
CA VAL A 609 -4.57 21.39 -7.91
C VAL A 609 -6.08 21.26 -8.09
N ASP A 610 -6.59 20.03 -8.25
CA ASP A 610 -8.00 19.80 -8.64
C ASP A 610 -9.02 20.41 -7.67
N TYR A 611 -8.68 20.49 -6.39
CA TYR A 611 -9.58 20.97 -5.33
C TYR A 611 -9.17 22.34 -4.78
N LEU A 612 -8.43 23.14 -5.55
CA LEU A 612 -7.94 24.45 -5.11
C LEU A 612 -9.09 25.37 -4.66
N SER A 613 -10.24 25.34 -5.34
CA SER A 613 -11.42 26.13 -5.00
C SER A 613 -12.00 25.84 -3.61
N ARG A 614 -11.59 24.74 -2.95
CA ARG A 614 -12.02 24.43 -1.57
C ARG A 614 -11.25 25.21 -0.51
N VAL A 615 -10.10 25.79 -0.87
CA VAL A 615 -9.20 26.50 0.06
C VAL A 615 -8.84 27.91 -0.43
N ALA A 616 -8.94 28.17 -1.73
CA ALA A 616 -8.77 29.50 -2.29
C ALA A 616 -10.02 30.36 -2.02
N ASP A 617 -9.80 31.61 -1.65
CA ASP A 617 -10.84 32.63 -1.55
C ASP A 617 -11.40 32.96 -2.94
N ASP A 618 -12.66 33.38 -3.03
CA ASP A 618 -13.31 33.82 -4.27
C ASP A 618 -12.55 35.00 -4.92
N ASP A 619 -11.85 35.80 -4.09
CA ASP A 619 -11.01 36.93 -4.50
C ASP A 619 -9.55 36.55 -4.82
N TRP A 620 -9.19 35.26 -4.86
CA TRP A 620 -7.80 34.83 -5.12
C TRP A 620 -7.31 35.28 -6.50
N LYS A 621 -6.23 36.07 -6.52
CA LYS A 621 -5.68 36.67 -7.74
C LYS A 621 -4.51 35.89 -8.35
N GLY A 622 -4.41 34.59 -8.06
CA GLY A 622 -3.33 33.75 -8.58
C GLY A 622 -2.01 33.83 -7.81
N ASN A 623 -2.00 34.43 -6.60
CA ASN A 623 -0.80 34.52 -5.77
C ASN A 623 -0.19 33.12 -5.55
N THR A 624 1.09 32.99 -5.88
CA THR A 624 1.84 31.72 -5.83
C THR A 624 3.23 31.96 -5.25
N ILE A 625 3.73 31.00 -4.49
CA ILE A 625 5.12 30.99 -4.00
C ILE A 625 5.78 29.74 -4.59
N LEU A 626 6.91 29.93 -5.25
CA LEU A 626 7.71 28.85 -5.83
C LEU A 626 9.02 28.74 -5.06
N TYR A 627 9.32 27.54 -4.60
CA TYR A 627 10.62 27.18 -4.06
C TYR A 627 11.26 26.17 -5.00
N SER A 628 12.49 26.43 -5.42
CA SER A 628 13.30 25.50 -6.20
C SER A 628 14.54 25.12 -5.40
N HIS A 629 14.86 23.84 -5.41
CA HIS A 629 16.17 23.37 -5.00
C HIS A 629 17.05 23.31 -6.25
N GLU A 630 18.11 24.13 -6.28
CA GLU A 630 19.17 23.98 -7.28
C GLU A 630 20.23 23.05 -6.68
N ASN A 631 20.47 21.91 -7.33
CA ASN A 631 21.59 21.02 -7.03
C ASN A 631 22.92 21.64 -7.45
#